data_AF-B4VV17-F1
#
_entry.id   AF-B4VV17-F1
#
_cell.length_a   1.000
_cell.length_b   1.000
_cell.length_c   1.000
_cell.angle_alpha   90.00
_cell.angle_beta   90.00
_cell.angle_gamma   90.00
#
_symmetry.space_group_name_H-M   'P 1'
#
loop_
_entity.id
_entity.type
_entity.pdbx_description
1 polymer ?
#
loop_
_entity_poly.entity_id
_entity_poly.type
_entity_poly.pdbx_seq_one_letter_code
_entity_poly.pdbx_strand_id
1 'polypeptide(L)'
;MIEQLLKGLSIESIEVLLRYPQWRARVIEAYPCSPLPMDYSPLVVEVFDQQGLLAGRVGDYGYSVEVPFNHVSEFTAWYFDGELVLFQGGGEIVINRLSLVSVAALFERSDER
;
A
#
# COMPACT_ATOMS: atom_id res chain seq x y z
N MET A 1 18.35 -11.34 0.33
CA MET A 1 17.10 -10.64 -0.05
C MET A 1 16.77 -9.54 0.96
N ILE A 2 16.53 -9.85 2.24
CA ILE A 2 16.25 -8.83 3.27
C ILE A 2 17.37 -7.80 3.44
N GLU A 3 18.64 -8.21 3.40
CA GLU A 3 19.78 -7.28 3.50
C GLU A 3 19.85 -6.29 2.33
N GLN A 4 19.39 -6.70 1.14
CA GLN A 4 19.41 -5.84 -0.05
C GLN A 4 18.26 -4.83 -0.01
N LEU A 5 17.09 -5.25 0.47
CA LEU A 5 15.99 -4.36 0.80
C LEU A 5 16.44 -3.30 1.81
N LEU A 6 16.99 -3.71 2.96
CA LEU A 6 17.34 -2.79 4.04
C LEU A 6 18.46 -1.80 3.69
N LYS A 7 19.41 -2.17 2.81
CA LYS A 7 20.50 -1.27 2.39
C LYS A 7 20.03 -0.03 1.62
N GLY A 8 18.85 -0.08 1.02
CA GLY A 8 18.29 1.01 0.22
C GLY A 8 17.34 1.93 0.97
N LEU A 9 17.04 1.65 2.25
CA LEU A 9 16.02 2.36 3.02
C LEU A 9 16.62 3.36 4.00
N SER A 10 15.84 4.40 4.29
CA SER A 10 16.10 5.33 5.38
C SER A 10 16.02 4.64 6.73
N ILE A 11 16.61 5.28 7.75
CA ILE A 11 16.53 4.79 9.13
C ILE A 11 15.08 4.77 9.58
N GLU A 12 14.31 5.80 9.24
CA GLU A 12 12.91 5.96 9.59
C GLU A 12 12.05 4.82 9.03
N SER A 13 12.28 4.39 7.79
CA SER A 13 11.60 3.25 7.19
C SER A 13 11.95 1.93 7.85
N ILE A 14 13.24 1.75 8.17
CA ILE A 14 13.71 0.58 8.90
C ILE A 14 13.04 0.54 10.27
N GLU A 15 12.95 1.66 10.99
CA GLU A 15 12.27 1.75 12.28
C GLU A 15 10.80 1.37 12.19
N VAL A 16 10.07 1.82 11.17
CA VAL A 16 8.69 1.41 10.90
C VAL A 16 8.60 -0.11 10.72
N LEU A 17 9.45 -0.70 9.88
CA LEU A 17 9.45 -2.15 9.63
C LEU A 17 9.85 -2.96 10.87
N LEU A 18 10.73 -2.44 11.73
CA LEU A 18 11.09 -3.07 13.00
C LEU A 18 9.93 -3.00 14.00
N ARG A 19 9.22 -1.87 14.06
CA ARG A 19 8.06 -1.65 14.93
C ARG A 19 6.86 -2.53 14.54
N TYR A 20 6.69 -2.78 13.25
CA TYR A 20 5.56 -3.52 12.69
C TYR A 20 6.01 -4.83 12.00
N PRO A 21 6.34 -5.88 12.76
CA PRO A 21 6.97 -7.09 12.22
C PRO A 21 6.07 -7.87 11.24
N GLN A 22 4.74 -7.83 11.42
CA GLN A 22 3.80 -8.43 10.47
C GLN A 22 3.86 -7.73 9.10
N TRP A 23 4.01 -6.41 9.10
CA TRP A 23 4.11 -5.61 7.87
C TRP A 23 5.47 -5.80 7.20
N ARG A 24 6.54 -5.90 8.00
CA ARG A 24 7.87 -6.28 7.50
C ARG A 24 7.85 -7.61 6.77
N ALA A 25 7.16 -8.63 7.29
CA ALA A 25 7.05 -9.92 6.61
C ALA A 25 6.39 -9.77 5.22
N ARG A 26 5.26 -9.03 5.14
CA ARG A 26 4.57 -8.76 3.87
C ARG A 26 5.42 -7.97 2.88
N VAL A 27 6.19 -6.99 3.35
CA VAL A 27 7.14 -6.23 2.52
C VAL A 27 8.22 -7.16 1.97
N ILE A 28 8.79 -8.05 2.78
CA ILE A 28 9.81 -9.02 2.33
C ILE A 28 9.25 -9.98 1.29
N GLU A 29 8.00 -10.44 1.48
CA GLU A 29 7.30 -11.32 0.54
C GLU A 29 7.00 -10.62 -0.79
N ALA A 30 6.61 -9.34 -0.76
CA ALA A 30 6.26 -8.57 -1.96
C ALA A 30 7.48 -8.00 -2.71
N TYR A 31 8.61 -7.80 -2.02
CA TYR A 31 9.82 -7.22 -2.60
C TYR A 31 10.34 -7.90 -3.89
N PRO A 32 10.39 -9.25 -3.99
CA PRO A 32 10.81 -9.91 -5.24
C PRO A 32 9.72 -9.95 -6.32
N CYS A 33 8.49 -9.53 -6.04
CA CYS A 33 7.39 -9.61 -6.99
C CYS A 33 7.52 -8.54 -8.08
N SER A 34 7.14 -8.91 -9.31
CA SER A 34 7.14 -7.97 -10.43
C SER A 34 6.10 -6.86 -10.24
N PRO A 35 6.31 -5.70 -10.87
CA PRO A 35 5.26 -4.69 -11.03
C PRO A 35 4.02 -5.28 -11.70
N LEU A 36 2.85 -4.74 -11.36
CA LEU A 36 1.60 -5.10 -12.02
C LEU A 36 1.60 -4.66 -13.49
N PRO A 37 0.89 -5.39 -14.37
CA PRO A 37 0.65 -4.96 -15.74
C PRO A 37 0.03 -3.56 -15.84
N MET A 38 0.30 -2.84 -16.93
CA MET A 38 -0.22 -1.47 -17.11
C MET A 38 -1.75 -1.43 -17.27
N ASP A 39 -2.33 -2.50 -17.81
CA ASP A 39 -3.76 -2.70 -18.02
C ASP A 39 -4.45 -3.39 -16.82
N TYR A 40 -3.72 -3.59 -15.72
CA TYR A 40 -4.28 -4.17 -14.51
C TYR A 40 -5.33 -3.25 -13.89
N SER A 41 -6.53 -3.78 -13.70
CA SER A 41 -7.65 -3.09 -13.06
C SER A 41 -8.11 -3.88 -11.83
N PRO A 42 -7.87 -3.37 -10.60
CA PRO A 42 -8.18 -4.12 -9.40
C PRO A 42 -9.68 -4.21 -9.12
N LEU A 43 -10.19 -5.40 -8.82
CA LEU A 43 -11.57 -5.57 -8.34
C LEU A 43 -11.68 -5.14 -6.89
N VAL A 44 -10.70 -5.50 -6.07
CA VAL A 44 -10.61 -5.16 -4.67
C VAL A 44 -9.41 -4.25 -4.42
N VAL A 45 -9.64 -3.15 -3.73
CA VAL A 45 -8.59 -2.25 -3.23
C VAL A 45 -8.75 -2.12 -1.74
N GLU A 46 -7.67 -2.28 -0.98
CA GLU A 46 -7.68 -2.09 0.47
C GLU A 46 -6.46 -1.27 0.90
N VAL A 47 -6.67 -0.30 1.76
CA VAL A 47 -5.62 0.56 2.31
C VAL A 47 -5.58 0.37 3.81
N PHE A 48 -4.40 0.02 4.32
CA PHE A 48 -4.16 -0.23 5.73
C PHE A 48 -3.13 0.73 6.30
N ASP A 49 -3.20 0.94 7.62
CA ASP A 49 -2.13 1.51 8.41
C ASP A 49 -1.95 0.76 9.75
N GLN A 50 -1.32 1.40 10.75
CA GLN A 50 -1.07 0.80 12.05
C GLN A 50 -2.34 0.42 12.83
N GLN A 51 -3.49 1.03 12.54
CA GLN A 51 -4.76 0.71 13.19
C GLN A 51 -5.53 -0.41 12.47
N GLY A 52 -5.10 -0.79 11.26
CA GLY A 52 -5.76 -1.80 10.43
C GLY A 52 -6.31 -1.19 9.14
N LEU A 53 -7.48 -1.66 8.71
CA LEU A 53 -8.11 -1.24 7.46
C LEU A 53 -8.64 0.20 7.59
N LEU A 54 -8.17 1.10 6.74
CA LEU A 54 -8.59 2.50 6.69
C LEU A 54 -9.70 2.73 5.67
N ALA A 55 -9.55 2.13 4.50
CA ALA A 55 -10.47 2.29 3.39
C ALA A 55 -10.35 1.12 2.45
N GLY A 56 -11.38 0.91 1.65
CA GLY A 56 -11.33 -0.07 0.59
C GLY A 56 -12.43 0.11 -0.44
N ARG A 57 -12.35 -0.71 -1.47
CA ARG A 57 -13.30 -0.80 -2.56
C ARG A 57 -13.45 -2.25 -2.98
N VAL A 58 -14.68 -2.68 -3.24
CA VAL A 58 -14.98 -3.96 -3.91
C VAL A 58 -15.92 -3.65 -5.09
N GLY A 59 -15.42 -3.83 -6.31
CA GLY A 59 -16.11 -3.35 -7.52
C GLY A 59 -16.30 -1.83 -7.45
N ASP A 60 -17.54 -1.36 -7.55
CA ASP A 60 -17.87 0.07 -7.46
C ASP A 60 -18.24 0.53 -6.03
N TYR A 61 -18.22 -0.38 -5.06
CA TYR A 61 -18.58 -0.06 -3.68
C TYR A 61 -17.35 0.33 -2.88
N GLY A 62 -17.22 1.62 -2.56
CA GLY A 62 -16.18 2.17 -1.69
C GLY A 62 -16.65 2.29 -0.23
N TYR A 63 -15.73 2.09 0.70
CA TYR A 63 -15.97 2.30 2.14
C TYR A 63 -14.71 2.85 2.81
N SER A 64 -14.91 3.52 3.94
CA SER A 64 -13.85 4.05 4.79
C SER A 64 -14.19 3.86 6.25
N VAL A 65 -13.16 3.80 7.08
CA VAL A 65 -13.26 3.74 8.53
C VAL A 65 -13.03 5.14 9.09
N GLU A 66 -13.85 5.54 10.06
CA GLU A 66 -13.61 6.78 10.80
C GLU A 66 -12.36 6.64 11.66
N VAL A 67 -11.45 7.60 11.52
CA VAL A 67 -10.24 7.71 12.34
C VAL A 67 -10.31 8.96 13.22
N PRO A 68 -9.65 8.97 14.38
CA PRO A 68 -9.56 10.18 15.21
C PRO A 68 -9.02 11.38 14.43
N PHE A 69 -9.49 12.58 14.76
CA PHE A 69 -9.11 13.82 14.06
C PHE A 69 -7.58 14.08 14.05
N ASN A 70 -6.87 13.64 15.08
CA ASN A 70 -5.42 13.79 15.22
C ASN A 70 -4.64 12.54 14.78
N HIS A 71 -5.30 11.59 14.11
CA HIS A 71 -4.66 10.39 13.61
C HIS A 71 -3.65 10.71 12.52
N VAL A 72 -2.47 10.10 12.62
CA VAL A 72 -1.40 10.19 11.63
C VAL A 72 -0.90 8.78 11.37
N SER A 73 -0.99 8.35 10.12
CA SER A 73 -0.50 7.03 9.73
C SER A 73 1.04 7.00 9.73
N GLU A 74 1.64 6.03 10.42
CA GLU A 74 3.10 5.82 10.42
C GLU A 74 3.57 5.15 9.14
N PHE A 75 2.67 4.40 8.52
CA PHE A 75 2.84 3.81 7.20
C PHE A 75 1.47 3.71 6.53
N THR A 76 1.47 3.53 5.21
CA THR A 76 0.29 3.06 4.47
C THR A 76 0.68 1.86 3.63
N ALA A 77 -0.22 0.87 3.58
CA ALA A 77 -0.05 -0.33 2.79
C ALA A 77 -1.28 -0.52 1.91
N TRP A 78 -1.06 -0.60 0.60
CA TRP A 78 -2.13 -0.77 -0.37
C TRP A 78 -2.10 -2.18 -0.92
N TYR A 79 -3.26 -2.82 -0.89
CA TYR A 79 -3.49 -4.11 -1.48
C TYR A 79 -4.44 -4.00 -2.65
N PHE A 80 -4.07 -4.63 -3.76
CA PHE A 80 -4.97 -4.88 -4.88
C PHE A 80 -5.20 -6.39 -4.98
N ASP A 81 -6.46 -6.80 -4.94
CA ASP A 81 -6.89 -8.21 -5.03
C ASP A 81 -6.10 -9.16 -4.11
N GLY A 82 -5.76 -8.69 -2.90
CA GLY A 82 -5.02 -9.46 -1.90
C GLY A 82 -3.49 -9.43 -2.04
N GLU A 83 -2.94 -8.72 -3.02
CA GLU A 83 -1.51 -8.51 -3.18
C GLU A 83 -1.04 -7.14 -2.68
N LEU A 84 0.04 -7.10 -1.89
CA LEU A 84 0.68 -5.82 -1.50
C LEU A 84 1.32 -5.18 -2.74
N VAL A 85 0.84 -3.99 -3.10
CA VAL A 85 1.27 -3.27 -4.31
C VAL A 85 2.03 -1.98 -4.00
N LEU A 86 1.72 -1.35 -2.86
CA LEU A 86 2.42 -0.17 -2.38
C LEU A 86 2.62 -0.29 -0.88
N PHE A 87 3.82 0.00 -0.39
CA PHE A 87 4.07 0.22 1.02
C PHE A 87 4.89 1.48 1.18
N GLN A 88 4.36 2.46 1.89
CA GLN A 88 5.03 3.71 2.23
C GLN A 88 5.16 3.81 3.74
N GLY A 89 6.35 4.10 4.25
CA GLY A 89 6.62 4.26 5.67
C GLY A 89 7.91 5.06 5.85
N GLY A 90 8.09 5.73 6.98
CA GLY A 90 9.31 6.52 7.22
C GLY A 90 9.54 7.66 6.21
N GLY A 91 8.47 8.14 5.56
CA GLY A 91 8.53 9.23 4.57
C GLY A 91 8.90 8.81 3.15
N GLU A 92 9.15 7.53 2.88
CA GLU A 92 9.50 7.01 1.55
C GLU A 92 8.68 5.78 1.14
N ILE A 93 8.73 5.47 -0.16
CA ILE A 93 8.07 4.28 -0.72
C ILE A 93 9.06 3.10 -0.67
N VAL A 94 8.70 2.08 0.10
CA VAL A 94 9.50 0.86 0.30
C VAL A 94 9.14 -0.20 -0.75
N ILE A 95 7.85 -0.35 -1.07
CA ILE A 95 7.35 -1.21 -2.14
C ILE A 95 6.58 -0.35 -3.12
N ASN A 96 6.89 -0.48 -4.41
CA ASN A 96 6.11 0.09 -5.49
C ASN A 96 6.01 -0.91 -6.64
N ARG A 97 4.85 -1.54 -6.78
CA ARG A 97 4.50 -2.44 -7.88
C ARG A 97 3.48 -1.80 -8.83
N LEU A 98 3.16 -0.52 -8.64
CA LEU A 98 2.20 0.19 -9.47
C LEU A 98 2.88 0.76 -10.71
N SER A 99 2.22 0.65 -11.86
CA SER A 99 2.54 1.45 -13.04
C SER A 99 1.85 2.81 -12.98
N LEU A 100 2.39 3.85 -13.64
CA LEU A 100 1.78 5.19 -13.66
C LEU A 100 0.32 5.20 -14.14
N VAL A 101 -0.02 4.30 -15.07
CA VAL A 101 -1.38 4.17 -15.64
C VAL A 101 -2.35 3.54 -14.63
N SER A 102 -1.88 2.55 -13.86
CA SER A 102 -2.68 1.86 -12.84
C SER A 102 -3.16 2.80 -11.73
N VAL A 103 -2.40 3.87 -11.43
CA VAL A 103 -2.77 4.88 -10.43
C VAL A 103 -3.86 5.81 -10.96
N ALA A 104 -3.78 6.26 -12.22
CA ALA A 104 -4.74 7.18 -12.80
C ALA A 104 -6.17 6.60 -12.84
N ALA A 105 -6.30 5.32 -13.21
CA ALA A 105 -7.58 4.62 -13.28
C ALA A 105 -8.31 4.50 -11.91
N LEU A 106 -7.60 4.63 -10.79
CA LEU A 106 -8.22 4.60 -9.45
C LEU A 106 -8.94 5.91 -9.11
N PHE A 107 -8.60 7.01 -9.78
CA PHE A 107 -9.14 8.34 -9.52
C PHE A 107 -10.08 8.84 -10.62
N GLU A 108 -10.23 8.09 -11.72
CA GLU A 108 -11.30 8.30 -12.68
C GLU A 108 -12.63 7.95 -12.01
N ARG A 109 -13.26 8.96 -11.39
CA ARG A 109 -14.66 8.88 -10.95
C ARG A 109 -15.52 8.57 -12.16
N SER A 110 -16.45 7.64 -12.00
CA SER A 110 -17.63 7.54 -12.85
C SER A 110 -18.49 8.80 -12.65
N ASP A 111 -18.13 9.89 -13.31
CA ASP A 111 -18.99 11.04 -13.55
C ASP A 111 -20.05 10.66 -14.61
N GLU A 112 -20.89 9.68 -14.29
CA GLU A 112 -22.13 9.43 -15.03
C GLU A 112 -23.22 8.98 -14.04
N ARG A 113 -23.97 9.96 -13.52
CA ARG A 113 -25.42 9.85 -13.26
C ARG A 113 -26.03 11.21 -13.00
#